data_AF-A0A088TNX8-F1
#
_entry.id   AF-A0A088TNX8-F1
#
_cell.length_a   1.000
_cell.length_b   1.000
_cell.length_c   1.000
_cell.angle_alpha   90.00
_cell.angle_beta   90.00
_cell.angle_gamma   90.00
#
_symmetry.space_group_name_H-M   'P 1'
#
loop_
_entity.id
_entity.type
_entity.pdbx_description
1 polymer ?
#
loop_
_entity_poly.entity_id
_entity_poly.type
_entity_poly.pdbx_seq_one_letter_code
_entity_poly.pdbx_strand_id
1 'polypeptide(L)'
;MPSRKKRYARRLSSERLLKPVGIEASKIERNMLNLDEFEALRLVDYEGLSQIEAADDMQVSRATIQRLLQTGRKKIIEAILLNKAIEVKNDIKDIKLKGENKMNTQEKNTKIIAFPTSDRITVDGHFGHTKEFALYTVEGNNVKTVNFVTPPPHEPGVLPRFLGEQGIDIIVTGGMGQMAVNLFNQQNIDVILGAKGSIELNLNEYLGGALQSTGSSCDHNHGDNHEC
;
A
#
# COMPACT_ATOMS: atom_id res chain seq x y z
N MET A 1 -23.64 -15.55 8.40
CA MET A 1 -23.98 -14.16 7.96
C MET A 1 -23.30 -13.93 6.62
N PRO A 2 -23.95 -13.32 5.61
CA PRO A 2 -23.29 -13.08 4.33
C PRO A 2 -22.05 -12.23 4.57
N SER A 3 -20.90 -12.66 4.04
CA SER A 3 -19.66 -11.91 4.20
C SER A 3 -19.84 -10.53 3.56
N ARG A 4 -19.50 -9.47 4.30
CA ARG A 4 -19.50 -8.12 3.72
C ARG A 4 -18.56 -8.14 2.53
N LYS A 5 -19.06 -7.75 1.35
CA LYS A 5 -18.23 -7.59 0.15
C LYS A 5 -17.10 -6.62 0.52
N LYS A 6 -15.84 -7.07 0.40
CA LYS A 6 -14.68 -6.22 0.71
C LYS A 6 -14.67 -5.01 -0.22
N ARG A 7 -14.38 -3.84 0.34
CA ARG A 7 -14.38 -2.55 -0.37
C ARG A 7 -12.96 -2.04 -0.57
N TYR A 8 -12.74 -1.22 -1.58
CA TYR A 8 -11.42 -0.71 -1.91
C TYR A 8 -11.19 0.66 -1.29
N ALA A 9 -10.01 0.84 -0.69
CA ALA A 9 -9.54 2.14 -0.22
C ALA A 9 -8.01 2.21 -0.34
N ARG A 10 -7.47 3.42 -0.43
CA ARG A 10 -6.02 3.65 -0.29
C ARG A 10 -5.70 3.80 1.20
N ARG A 11 -4.43 3.69 1.60
CA ARG A 11 -3.99 3.84 2.99
C ARG A 11 -3.13 5.10 3.18
N LEU A 12 -3.08 5.64 4.39
CA LEU A 12 -2.10 6.66 4.73
C LEU A 12 -0.72 6.00 4.95
N SER A 13 0.38 6.74 4.76
CA SER A 13 1.74 6.24 5.08
C SER A 13 1.90 5.89 6.57
N SER A 14 1.27 6.69 7.44
CA SER A 14 1.19 6.46 8.87
C SER A 14 -0.22 6.81 9.37
N GLU A 15 -0.55 6.34 10.57
CA GLU A 15 -1.72 6.86 11.27
C GLU A 15 -1.61 8.38 11.45
N ARG A 16 -2.75 9.07 11.39
CA ARG A 16 -2.81 10.52 11.58
C ARG A 16 -3.71 10.87 12.76
N LEU A 17 -3.17 11.69 13.67
CA LEU A 17 -3.90 12.24 14.81
C LEU A 17 -3.96 13.76 14.68
N LEU A 18 -5.15 14.30 14.43
CA LEU A 18 -5.40 15.74 14.51
C LEU A 18 -6.04 16.04 15.86
N LYS A 19 -5.46 16.99 16.61
CA LYS A 19 -5.97 17.38 17.93
C LYS A 19 -5.98 18.90 18.08
N PRO A 20 -6.91 19.45 18.89
CA PRO A 20 -6.85 20.82 19.35
C PRO A 20 -5.50 21.18 20.00
N VAL A 21 -5.13 22.45 19.86
CA VAL A 21 -3.93 23.01 20.48
C VAL A 21 -4.11 23.07 22.00
N GLY A 22 -3.04 22.83 22.77
CA GLY A 22 -3.05 23.01 24.23
C GLY A 22 -3.55 21.83 25.06
N ILE A 23 -4.05 20.74 24.45
CA ILE A 23 -4.51 19.54 25.18
C ILE A 23 -3.58 18.35 24.88
N GLU A 24 -3.17 17.62 25.92
CA GLU A 24 -2.36 16.41 25.79
C GLU A 24 -3.14 15.28 25.08
N ALA A 25 -2.45 14.53 24.22
CA ALA A 25 -3.07 13.46 23.42
C ALA A 25 -3.62 12.28 24.26
N SER A 26 -3.15 12.12 25.50
CA SER A 26 -3.63 11.11 26.45
C SER A 26 -4.92 11.51 27.17
N LYS A 27 -5.21 12.81 27.24
CA LYS A 27 -6.33 13.39 28.00
C LYS A 27 -7.51 13.80 27.13
N ILE A 28 -7.40 13.60 25.82
CA ILE A 28 -8.41 14.01 24.84
C ILE A 28 -9.19 12.81 24.32
N GLU A 29 -10.52 12.94 24.31
CA GLU A 29 -11.40 11.97 23.67
C GLU A 29 -11.13 11.93 22.16
N ARG A 30 -11.19 10.74 21.56
CA ARG A 30 -10.85 10.53 20.15
C ARG A 30 -12.06 10.06 19.35
N ASN A 31 -12.35 10.76 18.26
CA ASN A 31 -13.23 10.30 17.21
C ASN A 31 -12.41 9.53 16.18
N MET A 32 -12.64 8.23 16.13
CA MET A 32 -11.95 7.35 15.18
C MET A 32 -12.63 7.43 13.81
N LEU A 33 -11.91 7.94 12.82
CA LEU A 33 -12.32 7.93 11.42
C LEU A 33 -11.73 6.67 10.77
N ASN A 34 -12.61 5.79 10.29
CA ASN A 34 -12.19 4.55 9.65
C ASN A 34 -11.64 4.86 8.25
N LEU A 35 -10.78 3.98 7.74
CA LEU A 35 -10.11 4.22 6.46
C LEU A 35 -11.07 4.31 5.26
N ASP A 36 -12.17 3.57 5.29
CA ASP A 36 -13.24 3.62 4.28
C ASP A 36 -14.06 4.93 4.35
N GLU A 37 -14.30 5.45 5.55
CA GLU A 37 -14.92 6.76 5.73
C GLU A 37 -13.98 7.86 5.21
N PHE A 38 -12.70 7.78 5.55
CA PHE A 38 -11.69 8.72 5.07
C PHE A 38 -11.57 8.70 3.55
N GLU A 39 -11.52 7.51 2.92
CA GLU A 39 -11.45 7.40 1.47
C GLU A 39 -12.69 7.98 0.78
N ALA A 40 -13.89 7.69 1.30
CA ALA A 40 -15.12 8.25 0.73
C ALA A 40 -15.13 9.79 0.82
N LEU A 41 -14.75 10.35 1.98
CA LEU A 41 -14.61 11.80 2.16
C LEU A 41 -13.57 12.37 1.20
N ARG A 42 -12.44 11.70 1.02
CA ARG A 42 -11.38 12.18 0.13
C ARG A 42 -11.82 12.16 -1.34
N LEU A 43 -12.43 11.08 -1.83
CA LEU A 43 -12.92 10.98 -3.21
C LEU A 43 -13.98 12.05 -3.50
N VAL A 44 -14.98 12.17 -2.62
CA VAL A 44 -16.14 13.03 -2.90
C VAL A 44 -15.91 14.47 -2.45
N ASP A 45 -15.48 14.68 -1.21
CA ASP A 45 -15.40 16.02 -0.61
C ASP A 45 -14.08 16.74 -0.94
N TYR A 46 -13.01 16.01 -1.25
CA TYR A 46 -11.71 16.61 -1.61
C TYR A 46 -11.39 16.53 -3.11
N GLU A 47 -11.53 15.37 -3.75
CA GLU A 47 -11.26 15.20 -5.19
C GLU A 47 -12.45 15.58 -6.09
N GLY A 48 -13.65 15.78 -5.52
CA GLY A 48 -14.82 16.28 -6.23
C GLY A 48 -15.57 15.25 -7.06
N LEU A 49 -15.33 13.95 -6.83
CA LEU A 49 -16.03 12.88 -7.55
C LEU A 49 -17.50 12.82 -7.12
N SER A 50 -18.37 12.42 -8.04
CA SER A 50 -19.75 12.07 -7.68
C SER A 50 -19.79 10.81 -6.80
N GLN A 51 -20.91 10.60 -6.10
CA GLN A 51 -21.09 9.39 -5.30
C GLN A 51 -21.12 8.11 -6.14
N ILE A 52 -21.45 8.21 -7.43
CA ILE A 52 -21.47 7.07 -8.34
C ILE A 52 -20.03 6.72 -8.73
N GLU A 53 -19.24 7.70 -9.16
CA GLU A 53 -17.84 7.51 -9.50
C GLU A 53 -17.04 6.99 -8.30
N ALA A 54 -17.25 7.55 -7.10
CA ALA A 54 -16.62 7.06 -5.88
C ALA A 54 -17.06 5.63 -5.51
N ALA A 55 -18.31 5.25 -5.81
CA ALA A 55 -18.79 3.90 -5.56
C ALA A 55 -18.13 2.88 -6.49
N ASP A 56 -17.97 3.24 -7.76
CA ASP A 56 -17.25 2.44 -8.74
C ASP A 56 -15.76 2.34 -8.36
N ASP A 57 -15.15 3.45 -7.95
CA ASP A 57 -13.75 3.52 -7.51
C ASP A 57 -13.45 2.56 -6.33
N MET A 58 -14.34 2.57 -5.32
CA MET A 58 -14.26 1.75 -4.11
C MET A 58 -14.87 0.33 -4.28
N GLN A 59 -15.44 0.01 -5.45
CA GLN A 59 -16.18 -1.23 -5.75
C GLN A 59 -17.29 -1.55 -4.73
N VAL A 60 -18.06 -0.54 -4.34
CA VAL A 60 -19.22 -0.65 -3.43
C VAL A 60 -20.48 -0.11 -4.08
N SER A 61 -21.62 -0.23 -3.40
CA SER A 61 -22.84 0.44 -3.83
C SER A 61 -22.80 1.94 -3.54
N ARG A 62 -23.48 2.76 -4.35
CA ARG A 62 -23.73 4.19 -4.06
C ARG A 62 -24.30 4.42 -2.65
N ALA A 63 -25.20 3.54 -2.20
CA ALA A 63 -25.76 3.59 -0.84
C ALA A 63 -24.69 3.42 0.25
N THR A 64 -23.64 2.63 -0.02
CA THR A 64 -22.50 2.47 0.89
C THR A 64 -21.68 3.76 0.98
N ILE A 65 -21.40 4.41 -0.15
CA ILE A 65 -20.73 5.72 -0.17
C ILE A 65 -21.53 6.75 0.62
N GLN A 66 -22.84 6.84 0.39
CA GLN A 66 -23.72 7.75 1.13
C GLN A 66 -23.61 7.53 2.65
N ARG A 67 -23.63 6.28 3.11
CA ARG A 67 -23.48 5.93 4.53
C ARG A 67 -22.10 6.33 5.07
N LEU A 68 -21.03 6.07 4.34
CA LEU A 68 -19.66 6.41 4.74
C LEU A 68 -19.45 7.92 4.86
N LEU A 69 -19.97 8.69 3.91
CA LEU A 69 -19.95 10.15 3.96
C LEU A 69 -20.74 10.67 5.17
N GLN A 70 -21.93 10.11 5.42
CA GLN A 70 -22.75 10.53 6.56
C GLN A 70 -22.03 10.29 7.89
N THR A 71 -21.44 9.10 8.09
CA THR A 71 -20.75 8.79 9.35
C THR A 71 -19.43 9.56 9.48
N GLY A 72 -18.65 9.66 8.40
CA GLY A 72 -17.39 10.40 8.36
C GLY A 72 -17.58 11.89 8.64
N ARG A 73 -18.50 12.56 7.94
CA ARG A 73 -18.80 13.99 8.17
C ARG A 73 -19.29 14.23 9.59
N LYS A 74 -20.14 13.36 10.13
CA LYS A 74 -20.60 13.45 11.53
C LYS A 74 -19.42 13.42 12.50
N LYS A 75 -18.49 12.48 12.35
CA LYS A 75 -17.31 12.35 13.23
C LYS A 75 -16.41 13.58 13.18
N ILE A 76 -16.20 14.16 12.00
CA ILE A 76 -15.42 15.39 11.83
C ILE A 76 -16.10 16.57 12.53
N ILE A 77 -17.39 16.79 12.27
CA ILE A 77 -18.14 17.90 12.86
C ILE A 77 -18.24 17.74 14.38
N GLU A 78 -18.51 16.53 14.87
CA GLU A 78 -18.53 16.24 16.31
C GLU A 78 -17.18 16.55 16.98
N ALA A 79 -16.06 16.20 16.32
CA ALA A 79 -14.75 16.47 16.87
C ALA A 79 -14.46 17.98 16.99
N ILE A 80 -14.89 18.76 16.01
CA ILE A 80 -14.78 20.22 16.03
C ILE A 80 -15.67 20.82 17.12
N LEU A 81 -16.94 20.39 17.23
CA LEU A 81 -17.89 20.93 18.20
C LEU A 81 -17.54 20.58 19.65
N LEU A 82 -17.00 19.39 19.89
CA LEU A 82 -16.75 18.85 21.23
C LEU A 82 -15.26 18.84 21.62
N ASN A 83 -14.40 19.50 20.85
CA ASN A 83 -12.95 19.53 21.06
C ASN A 83 -12.33 18.13 21.20
N LYS A 84 -12.82 17.15 20.42
CA LYS A 84 -12.23 15.81 20.36
C LYS A 84 -11.10 15.78 19.35
N ALA A 85 -10.15 14.86 19.52
CA ALA A 85 -9.18 14.57 18.47
C ALA A 85 -9.82 13.72 17.37
N ILE A 86 -9.36 13.88 16.13
CA ILE A 86 -9.69 13.00 15.01
C ILE A 86 -8.50 12.07 14.79
N GLU A 87 -8.75 10.77 14.86
CA GLU A 87 -7.74 9.74 14.63
C GLU A 87 -8.12 8.95 13.37
N VAL A 88 -7.29 9.03 12.33
CA VAL A 88 -7.44 8.22 11.12
C VAL A 88 -6.55 6.99 11.25
N LYS A 89 -7.18 5.83 11.40
CA LYS A 89 -6.48 4.54 11.51
C LYS A 89 -6.38 3.85 10.16
N ASN A 90 -5.28 3.16 9.94
CA ASN A 90 -5.05 2.31 8.77
C ASN A 90 -5.57 0.87 8.98
N ASP A 91 -6.67 0.66 9.71
CA ASP A 91 -7.23 -0.69 9.88
C ASP A 91 -7.82 -1.20 8.55
N ILE A 92 -7.32 -2.35 8.09
CA ILE A 92 -7.68 -2.96 6.81
C ILE A 92 -8.52 -4.24 6.95
N LYS A 93 -9.01 -4.60 8.14
CA LYS A 93 -9.74 -5.87 8.37
C LYS A 93 -10.85 -6.17 7.33
N ASP A 94 -11.57 -5.15 6.87
CA ASP A 94 -12.66 -5.25 5.87
C ASP A 94 -12.38 -4.50 4.56
N ILE A 95 -11.12 -4.15 4.29
CA ILE A 95 -10.70 -3.29 3.17
C ILE A 95 -9.71 -4.05 2.28
N LYS A 96 -9.93 -3.99 0.97
CA LYS A 96 -8.92 -4.33 -0.03
C LYS A 96 -8.18 -3.06 -0.40
N LEU A 97 -6.85 -3.10 -0.43
CA LEU A 97 -6.08 -1.92 -0.83
C LEU A 97 -6.14 -1.77 -2.35
N LYS A 98 -6.41 -0.54 -2.83
CA LYS A 98 -6.41 -0.20 -4.26
C LYS A 98 -4.98 0.02 -4.74
N GLY A 99 -4.21 -1.07 -4.77
CA GLY A 99 -2.74 -1.01 -4.67
C GLY A 99 -2.31 -0.49 -3.29
N GLU A 100 -1.06 -0.63 -2.91
CA GLU A 100 -0.60 -0.16 -1.59
C GLU A 100 -0.29 1.35 -1.55
N ASN A 101 -0.73 2.09 -2.57
CA ASN A 101 -0.51 3.52 -2.74
C ASN A 101 -0.82 4.33 -1.47
N LYS A 102 0.25 4.77 -0.80
CA LYS A 102 0.21 5.74 0.30
C LYS A 102 -0.41 7.07 -0.18
N MET A 103 -1.43 7.57 0.54
CA MET A 103 -2.02 8.89 0.30
C MET A 103 -1.19 9.98 0.98
N ASN A 104 -0.29 10.64 0.25
CA ASN A 104 0.39 11.82 0.77
C ASN A 104 0.23 13.02 -0.15
N THR A 105 -0.44 14.05 0.36
CA THR A 105 -0.53 15.36 -0.30
C THR A 105 0.76 16.19 -0.13
N GLN A 106 1.77 15.70 0.63
CA GLN A 106 3.03 16.40 0.89
C GLN A 106 4.31 15.53 1.06
N GLU A 107 4.29 14.21 0.87
CA GLU A 107 5.54 13.40 0.93
C GLU A 107 6.15 13.25 -0.47
N LYS A 108 7.46 13.54 -0.57
CA LYS A 108 8.36 13.46 -1.74
C LYS A 108 7.64 13.12 -3.05
N ASN A 109 7.63 14.08 -3.98
CA ASN A 109 7.19 13.85 -5.36
C ASN A 109 7.94 12.68 -6.03
N THR A 110 9.04 12.22 -5.42
CA THR A 110 9.85 11.08 -5.80
C THR A 110 9.54 9.82 -4.98
N LYS A 111 9.21 8.72 -5.67
CA LYS A 111 9.13 7.35 -5.11
C LYS A 111 10.31 6.51 -5.56
N ILE A 112 10.67 5.48 -4.81
CA ILE A 112 11.65 4.46 -5.22
C ILE A 112 10.96 3.10 -5.35
N ILE A 113 10.98 2.55 -6.56
CA ILE A 113 10.38 1.25 -6.90
C ILE A 113 11.50 0.25 -7.16
N ALA A 114 11.51 -0.84 -6.41
CA ALA A 114 12.48 -1.92 -6.53
C ALA A 114 11.95 -3.08 -7.37
N PHE A 115 12.81 -3.67 -8.19
CA PHE A 115 12.57 -4.90 -8.94
C PHE A 115 13.73 -5.87 -8.72
N PRO A 116 13.49 -7.10 -8.25
CA PRO A 116 14.51 -8.14 -8.29
C PRO A 116 14.78 -8.52 -9.75
N THR A 117 16.05 -8.62 -10.13
CA THR A 117 16.44 -8.99 -11.48
C THR A 117 17.79 -9.70 -11.49
N SER A 118 17.91 -10.68 -12.39
CA SER A 118 19.16 -11.39 -12.63
C SER A 118 19.84 -11.02 -13.96
N ASP A 119 19.16 -10.23 -14.79
CA ASP A 119 19.59 -9.84 -16.14
C ASP A 119 19.42 -8.33 -16.44
N ARG A 120 18.88 -7.55 -15.49
CA ARG A 120 18.52 -6.12 -15.59
C ARG A 120 17.42 -5.78 -16.60
N ILE A 121 16.80 -6.78 -17.20
CA ILE A 121 15.77 -6.63 -18.23
C ILE A 121 14.43 -7.13 -17.69
N THR A 122 14.44 -8.26 -16.99
CA THR A 122 13.24 -8.96 -16.53
C THR A 122 13.14 -9.00 -15.01
N VAL A 123 11.90 -9.11 -14.54
CA VAL A 123 11.59 -9.27 -13.11
C VAL A 123 11.74 -10.74 -12.73
N ASP A 124 12.52 -11.00 -11.69
CA ASP A 124 12.70 -12.37 -11.20
C ASP A 124 11.40 -12.91 -10.58
N GLY A 125 11.13 -14.18 -10.87
CA GLY A 125 9.95 -14.87 -10.35
C GLY A 125 10.02 -15.14 -8.84
N HIS A 126 11.21 -15.14 -8.24
CA HIS A 126 11.43 -15.43 -6.83
C HIS A 126 12.33 -14.36 -6.20
N PHE A 127 11.78 -13.58 -5.28
CA PHE A 127 12.47 -12.49 -4.58
C PHE A 127 13.78 -12.93 -3.89
N GLY A 128 13.84 -14.14 -3.33
CA GLY A 128 14.98 -14.60 -2.54
C GLY A 128 16.23 -14.97 -3.34
N HIS A 129 16.10 -15.27 -4.64
CA HIS A 129 17.19 -15.82 -5.45
C HIS A 129 17.75 -14.82 -6.49
N THR A 130 17.45 -13.54 -6.30
CA THR A 130 17.86 -12.51 -7.25
C THR A 130 19.34 -12.15 -7.12
N LYS A 131 19.98 -11.78 -8.24
CA LYS A 131 21.37 -11.34 -8.24
C LYS A 131 21.51 -9.87 -7.86
N GLU A 132 20.53 -9.04 -8.21
CA GLU A 132 20.54 -7.60 -7.95
C GLU A 132 19.13 -7.03 -7.89
N PHE A 133 18.98 -5.85 -7.29
CA PHE A 133 17.75 -5.09 -7.31
C PHE A 133 17.92 -3.84 -8.16
N ALA A 134 17.03 -3.65 -9.13
CA ALA A 134 16.91 -2.41 -9.88
C ALA A 134 15.99 -1.45 -9.11
N LEU A 135 16.52 -0.29 -8.73
CA LEU A 135 15.84 0.76 -7.98
C LEU A 135 15.54 1.94 -8.90
N TYR A 136 14.26 2.11 -9.24
CA TYR A 136 13.76 3.20 -10.07
C TYR A 136 13.27 4.33 -9.19
N THR A 137 13.96 5.46 -9.25
CA THR A 137 13.47 6.71 -8.65
C THR A 137 12.56 7.40 -9.65
N VAL A 138 11.28 7.54 -9.32
CA VAL A 138 10.26 8.11 -10.20
C VAL A 138 9.64 9.36 -9.59
N GLU A 139 9.45 10.41 -10.39
CA GLU A 139 8.69 11.60 -10.02
C GLU A 139 7.42 11.71 -10.86
N GLY A 140 6.25 11.48 -10.26
CA GLY A 140 5.03 11.23 -11.02
C GLY A 140 5.21 10.04 -11.96
N ASN A 141 5.07 10.28 -13.28
CA ASN A 141 5.28 9.25 -14.32
C ASN A 141 6.67 9.30 -14.95
N ASN A 142 7.58 10.14 -14.45
CA ASN A 142 8.90 10.33 -15.04
C ASN A 142 9.97 9.59 -14.24
N VAL A 143 10.69 8.67 -14.88
CA VAL A 143 11.88 8.05 -14.30
C VAL A 143 12.99 9.10 -14.22
N LYS A 144 13.58 9.28 -13.03
CA LYS A 144 14.69 10.20 -12.80
C LYS A 144 16.03 9.48 -12.84
N THR A 145 16.15 8.40 -12.08
CA THR A 145 17.38 7.63 -11.95
C THR A 145 17.07 6.15 -11.77
N VAL A 146 17.99 5.32 -12.24
CA VAL A 146 17.96 3.86 -12.05
C VAL A 146 19.28 3.46 -11.41
N ASN A 147 19.21 2.82 -10.25
CA ASN A 147 20.37 2.29 -9.54
C ASN A 147 20.24 0.78 -9.44
N PHE A 148 21.36 0.06 -9.51
CA PHE A 148 21.39 -1.39 -9.30
C PHE A 148 22.16 -1.68 -8.02
N VAL A 149 21.55 -2.41 -7.09
CA VAL A 149 22.16 -2.77 -5.81
C VAL A 149 22.28 -4.27 -5.67
N THR A 150 23.46 -4.73 -5.27
CA THR A 150 23.70 -6.15 -4.99
C THR A 150 23.24 -6.47 -3.57
N PRO A 151 22.40 -7.50 -3.38
CA PRO A 151 21.96 -7.88 -2.05
C PRO A 151 23.10 -8.46 -1.21
N PRO A 152 23.03 -8.30 0.12
CA PRO A 152 23.87 -9.08 1.04
C PRO A 152 23.57 -10.59 0.91
N PRO A 153 24.41 -11.46 1.50
CA PRO A 153 24.17 -12.90 1.52
C PRO A 153 22.75 -13.27 1.94
N HIS A 154 22.17 -14.27 1.28
CA HIS A 154 20.76 -14.63 1.47
C HIS A 154 20.53 -15.27 2.84
N GLU A 155 20.07 -14.46 3.78
CA GLU A 155 19.56 -14.91 5.07
C GLU A 155 18.08 -14.49 5.26
N PRO A 156 17.25 -15.33 5.90
CA PRO A 156 15.85 -15.01 6.16
C PRO A 156 15.68 -13.66 6.87
N GLY A 157 14.97 -12.73 6.23
CA GLY A 157 14.65 -11.41 6.78
C GLY A 157 15.70 -10.31 6.56
N VAL A 158 16.86 -10.63 5.98
CA VAL A 158 17.91 -9.63 5.66
C VAL A 158 17.51 -8.76 4.47
N LEU A 159 17.01 -9.35 3.38
CA LEU A 159 16.68 -8.59 2.17
C LEU A 159 15.59 -7.51 2.38
N PRO A 160 14.49 -7.77 3.13
CA PRO A 160 13.52 -6.71 3.42
C PRO A 160 14.12 -5.55 4.21
N ARG A 161 14.97 -5.82 5.22
CA ARG A 161 15.66 -4.78 5.99
C ARG A 161 16.63 -3.98 5.12
N PHE A 162 17.45 -4.68 4.35
CA PHE A 162 18.40 -4.06 3.41
C PHE A 162 17.70 -3.08 2.46
N LEU A 163 16.58 -3.49 1.85
CA LEU A 163 15.83 -2.63 0.95
C LEU A 163 15.13 -1.47 1.67
N GLY A 164 14.66 -1.67 2.91
CA GLY A 164 14.16 -0.57 3.73
C GLY A 164 15.23 0.47 4.06
N GLU A 165 16.47 0.06 4.29
CA GLU A 165 17.62 0.97 4.45
C GLU A 165 17.94 1.72 3.15
N GLN A 166 17.68 1.13 1.97
CA GLN A 166 17.74 1.83 0.68
C GLN A 166 16.59 2.84 0.49
N GLY A 167 15.63 2.89 1.41
CA GLY A 167 14.51 3.83 1.38
C GLY A 167 13.51 3.55 0.27
N ILE A 168 13.34 2.28 -0.12
CA ILE A 168 12.35 1.94 -1.15
C ILE A 168 10.93 2.17 -0.64
N ASP A 169 10.04 2.56 -1.54
CA ASP A 169 8.62 2.69 -1.25
C ASP A 169 7.85 1.43 -1.62
N ILE A 170 8.24 0.80 -2.74
CA ILE A 170 7.54 -0.32 -3.36
C ILE A 170 8.56 -1.37 -3.82
N ILE A 171 8.25 -2.65 -3.66
CA ILE A 171 8.94 -3.79 -4.25
C ILE A 171 7.96 -4.57 -5.14
N VAL A 172 8.33 -4.76 -6.41
CA VAL A 172 7.53 -5.46 -7.41
C VAL A 172 8.25 -6.75 -7.81
N THR A 173 7.63 -7.91 -7.60
CA THR A 173 8.25 -9.22 -7.84
C THR A 173 7.24 -10.24 -8.37
N GLY A 174 7.71 -11.31 -9.00
CA GLY A 174 6.83 -12.41 -9.39
C GLY A 174 6.24 -13.14 -8.18
N GLY A 175 7.08 -13.46 -7.20
CA GLY A 175 6.73 -14.22 -6.01
C GLY A 175 7.60 -13.88 -4.81
N MET A 176 7.00 -13.99 -3.63
CA MET A 176 7.63 -13.70 -2.34
C MET A 176 7.04 -14.56 -1.23
N GLY A 177 7.88 -15.01 -0.29
CA GLY A 177 7.40 -15.71 0.91
C GLY A 177 6.68 -14.77 1.88
N GLN A 178 5.68 -15.30 2.59
CA GLN A 178 4.80 -14.52 3.47
C GLN A 178 5.56 -13.75 4.58
N MET A 179 6.65 -14.33 5.09
CA MET A 179 7.49 -13.65 6.09
C MET A 179 8.08 -12.33 5.55
N ALA A 180 8.59 -12.34 4.31
CA ALA A 180 9.15 -11.14 3.69
C ALA A 180 8.05 -10.10 3.42
N VAL A 181 6.86 -10.53 2.98
CA VAL A 181 5.68 -9.66 2.83
C VAL A 181 5.35 -8.96 4.15
N ASN A 182 5.36 -9.71 5.27
CA ASN A 182 5.07 -9.14 6.58
C ASN A 182 6.15 -8.13 7.02
N LEU A 183 7.42 -8.41 6.75
CA LEU A 183 8.53 -7.52 7.09
C LEU A 183 8.50 -6.21 6.28
N PHE A 184 8.21 -6.27 4.98
CA PHE A 184 8.02 -5.07 4.17
C PHE A 184 6.85 -4.23 4.69
N ASN A 185 5.71 -4.86 4.98
CA ASN A 185 4.56 -4.15 5.53
C ASN A 185 4.85 -3.48 6.88
N GLN A 186 5.62 -4.12 7.76
CA GLN A 186 6.06 -3.51 9.03
C GLN A 186 6.96 -2.28 8.83
N GLN A 187 7.71 -2.23 7.72
CA GLN A 187 8.53 -1.09 7.33
C GLN A 187 7.77 -0.06 6.50
N ASN A 188 6.44 -0.22 6.36
CA ASN A 188 5.60 0.57 5.45
C ASN A 188 6.10 0.53 4.01
N ILE A 189 6.61 -0.61 3.54
CA ILE A 189 7.00 -0.84 2.15
C ILE A 189 5.92 -1.67 1.48
N ASP A 190 5.56 -1.24 0.28
CA ASP A 190 4.50 -1.81 -0.54
C ASP A 190 5.05 -3.02 -1.34
N VAL A 191 4.42 -4.20 -1.23
CA VAL A 191 4.70 -5.40 -2.01
C VAL A 191 3.64 -5.68 -3.10
N ILE A 192 4.09 -5.65 -4.36
CA ILE A 192 3.32 -6.09 -5.53
C ILE A 192 3.82 -7.45 -6.00
N LEU A 193 2.94 -8.46 -5.99
CA LEU A 193 3.22 -9.83 -6.41
C LEU A 193 2.58 -10.15 -7.76
N GLY A 194 3.16 -11.12 -8.47
CA GLY A 194 2.66 -11.61 -9.76
C GLY A 194 3.25 -10.90 -10.97
N ALA A 195 4.24 -10.01 -10.78
CA ALA A 195 4.95 -9.36 -11.87
C ALA A 195 5.71 -10.38 -12.73
N LYS A 196 5.65 -10.22 -14.04
CA LYS A 196 6.32 -11.11 -15.02
C LYS A 196 6.84 -10.31 -16.19
N GLY A 197 7.83 -10.86 -16.88
CA GLY A 197 8.39 -10.22 -18.08
C GLY A 197 9.28 -9.03 -17.75
N SER A 198 9.29 -8.02 -18.63
CA SER A 198 10.25 -6.90 -18.54
C SER A 198 9.95 -5.96 -17.37
N ILE A 199 11.00 -5.43 -16.75
CA ILE A 199 10.89 -4.40 -15.72
C ILE A 199 10.15 -3.16 -16.26
N GLU A 200 10.45 -2.72 -17.47
CA GLU A 200 9.83 -1.52 -18.06
C GLU A 200 8.31 -1.64 -18.20
N LEU A 201 7.79 -2.79 -18.65
CA LEU A 201 6.34 -3.00 -18.71
C LEU A 201 5.70 -2.93 -17.33
N ASN A 202 6.26 -3.63 -16.33
CA ASN A 202 5.73 -3.62 -14.96
C ASN A 202 5.79 -2.20 -14.35
N LEU A 203 6.86 -1.45 -14.63
CA LEU A 203 6.99 -0.06 -14.21
C LEU A 203 5.92 0.82 -14.85
N ASN A 204 5.72 0.72 -16.16
CA ASN A 204 4.71 1.50 -16.88
C ASN A 204 3.29 1.16 -16.41
N GLU A 205 2.98 -0.12 -16.17
CA GLU A 205 1.70 -0.55 -15.61
C GLU A 205 1.48 -0.02 -14.19
N TYR A 206 2.55 0.01 -13.38
CA TYR A 206 2.50 0.60 -12.03
C TYR A 206 2.21 2.10 -12.11
N LEU A 207 2.96 2.85 -12.93
CA LEU A 207 2.78 4.30 -13.11
C LEU A 207 1.41 4.64 -13.72
N GLY A 208 0.87 3.77 -14.57
CA GLY A 208 -0.48 3.88 -15.13
C GLY A 208 -1.60 3.44 -14.17
N GLY A 209 -1.27 2.92 -12.98
CA GLY A 209 -2.25 2.45 -11.99
C GLY A 209 -2.96 1.13 -12.36
N ALA A 210 -2.48 0.41 -13.38
CA ALA A 210 -3.06 -0.83 -13.86
C ALA A 210 -2.50 -2.08 -13.15
N LEU A 211 -1.31 -1.96 -12.54
CA LEU A 211 -0.65 -3.10 -11.91
C LEU A 211 -1.35 -3.53 -10.61
N GLN A 212 -1.90 -4.75 -10.60
CA GLN A 212 -2.59 -5.34 -9.45
C GLN A 212 -1.78 -6.49 -8.87
N SER A 213 -1.62 -6.49 -7.54
CA SER A 213 -0.97 -7.61 -6.84
C SER A 213 -1.86 -8.84 -6.86
N THR A 214 -1.33 -9.98 -7.30
CA THR A 214 -2.07 -11.25 -7.38
C THR A 214 -2.28 -11.94 -6.03
N GLY A 215 -1.74 -11.36 -4.94
CA GLY A 215 -1.96 -11.82 -3.56
C GLY A 215 -1.44 -13.22 -3.25
N SER A 216 -0.63 -13.82 -4.13
CA SER A 216 -0.19 -15.20 -4.02
C SER A 216 1.20 -15.25 -3.40
N SER A 217 1.28 -15.40 -2.08
CA SER A 217 2.47 -15.98 -1.44
C SER A 217 2.52 -17.44 -1.87
N CYS A 218 3.52 -17.84 -2.65
CA CYS A 218 3.61 -19.21 -3.12
C CYS A 218 3.68 -20.18 -1.93
N ASP A 219 2.73 -21.11 -1.87
CA ASP A 219 2.83 -22.32 -1.06
C ASP A 219 3.97 -23.17 -1.64
N HIS A 220 5.08 -23.27 -0.90
CA HIS A 220 6.11 -24.23 -1.23
C HIS A 220 5.60 -25.62 -0.86
N ASN A 221 5.11 -26.34 -1.85
CA ASN A 221 5.08 -27.80 -1.80
C ASN A 221 6.52 -28.26 -1.60
N HIS A 222 6.84 -28.78 -0.41
CA HIS A 222 8.00 -29.64 -0.21
C HIS A 222 7.76 -30.90 -1.06
N GLY A 223 8.30 -30.89 -2.28
CA GLY A 223 8.41 -32.09 -3.07
C GLY A 223 9.39 -33.03 -2.39
N ASP A 224 8.86 -34.04 -1.70
CA ASP A 224 9.57 -35.29 -1.44
C ASP A 224 10.18 -35.78 -2.74
N ASN A 225 11.51 -35.82 -2.80
CA ASN A 225 12.21 -36.66 -3.76
C ASN A 225 12.89 -37.76 -2.95
N HIS A 226 12.13 -38.83 -2.76
CA HIS A 226 12.66 -40.17 -2.54
C HIS A 226 13.40 -40.63 -3.80
N GLU A 227 14.58 -41.22 -3.61
CA GLU A 227 15.19 -42.37 -4.31
C GLU A 227 16.70 -42.32 -3.98
N CYS A 228 17.35 -43.36 -3.43
CA CYS A 228 17.12 -44.79 -3.48
C CYS A 228 17.66 -45.47 -2.21
#